data_AF-X1HF67-F1
#
_entry.id   AF-X1HF67-F1
#
_cell.length_a   1.000
_cell.length_b   1.000
_cell.length_c   1.000
_cell.angle_alpha   90.00
_cell.angle_beta   90.00
_cell.angle_gamma   90.00
#
_symmetry.space_group_name_H-M   'P 1'
#
loop_
_entity.id
_entity.type
_entity.pdbx_description
1 polymer ?
#
loop_
_entity_poly.entity_id
_entity_poly.type
_entity_poly.pdbx_seq_one_letter_code
_entity_poly.pdbx_strand_id
1 'polypeptide(L)'
;AALAAYFGMDASEFYHFEVKENTGMHAKGGVDNGYFLAAKVDGQWVFVDGGHAAPNCNEVARYRFPASMVPWCPAAGSDAPDCPGSGTTVATFIEDVTYADGTKVPAGENFTKTWRIKNVGTCTWNSDYQLVFDSGYSMSGPSHQRLTDSHIAPGETLDVSVELIAPDTPGTYRGNWKFKDPYGNTFELTTGNPIWVEIKVVQNKSDQAENSSSNSDYPTIRITDVNQDRNVTITGANFPPNNTLNVFLNYNGTKGIDGILVGSSMTDASGELTDIYAIPTYLR
;
A
#
# COMPACT_ATOMS: atom_id res chain seq x y z
N ALA A 1 19.41 29.27 16.96
CA ALA A 1 18.81 28.43 18.03
C ALA A 1 19.64 27.16 18.26
N ALA A 2 19.64 26.18 17.35
CA ALA A 2 20.44 24.95 17.53
C ALA A 2 21.94 25.20 17.71
N LEU A 3 22.49 26.17 16.95
CA LEU A 3 23.90 26.56 17.05
C LEU A 3 24.28 27.22 18.39
N ALA A 4 23.42 28.13 18.84
CA ALA A 4 23.52 28.81 20.14
C ALA A 4 23.52 27.78 21.29
N ALA A 5 22.61 26.79 21.22
CA ALA A 5 22.55 25.70 22.18
C ALA A 5 23.81 24.82 22.15
N TYR A 6 24.38 24.55 20.98
CA TYR A 6 25.58 23.72 20.82
C TYR A 6 26.82 24.35 21.46
N PHE A 7 27.03 25.66 21.25
CA PHE A 7 28.17 26.39 21.83
C PHE A 7 27.90 26.97 23.22
N GLY A 8 26.69 26.80 23.76
CA GLY A 8 26.31 27.33 25.08
C GLY A 8 26.32 28.86 25.14
N MET A 9 25.99 29.52 24.03
CA MET A 9 26.06 30.98 23.85
C MET A 9 24.73 31.52 23.32
N ASP A 10 24.49 32.83 23.44
CA ASP A 10 23.28 33.44 22.89
C ASP A 10 23.34 33.51 21.36
N ALA A 11 22.20 33.33 20.68
CA ALA A 11 22.12 33.46 19.23
C ALA A 11 22.48 34.88 18.73
N SER A 12 22.35 35.91 19.58
CA SER A 12 22.75 37.28 19.25
C SER A 12 24.27 37.51 19.24
N GLU A 13 25.06 36.55 19.74
CA GLU A 13 26.52 36.67 19.81
C GLU A 13 27.23 36.24 18.51
N PHE A 14 26.52 35.61 17.58
CA PHE A 14 27.06 35.32 16.25
C PHE A 14 26.98 36.58 15.38
N TYR A 15 28.15 37.11 15.00
CA TYR A 15 28.19 38.33 14.19
C TYR A 15 27.77 38.06 12.76
N HIS A 16 28.14 36.91 12.19
CA HIS A 16 27.75 36.48 10.84
C HIS A 16 27.29 35.02 10.85
N PHE A 17 26.07 34.75 10.40
CA PHE A 17 25.55 33.40 10.21
C PHE A 17 24.82 33.29 8.88
N GLU A 18 25.21 32.33 8.05
CA GLU A 18 24.64 32.13 6.72
C GLU A 18 24.48 30.64 6.41
N VAL A 19 23.25 30.21 6.11
CA VAL A 19 22.99 28.88 5.54
C VAL A 19 23.28 28.94 4.04
N LYS A 20 24.30 28.21 3.60
CA LYS A 20 24.75 28.19 2.19
C LYS A 20 24.11 27.05 1.38
N GLU A 21 23.80 25.94 2.04
CA GLU A 21 23.12 24.80 1.41
C GLU A 21 22.17 24.17 2.41
N ASN A 22 20.97 23.79 1.97
CA ASN A 22 19.96 23.14 2.80
C ASN A 22 19.13 22.16 1.94
N THR A 23 19.14 20.88 2.30
CA THR A 23 18.40 19.82 1.59
C THR A 23 17.05 19.49 2.25
N GLY A 24 16.70 20.19 3.34
CA GLY A 24 15.58 19.84 4.22
C GLY A 24 15.94 18.84 5.32
N MET A 25 17.01 18.05 5.12
CA MET A 25 17.57 17.09 6.09
C MET A 25 18.97 17.47 6.57
N HIS A 26 19.75 18.17 5.75
CA HIS A 26 21.10 18.62 6.05
C HIS A 26 21.23 20.10 5.72
N ALA A 27 22.02 20.80 6.52
CA ALA A 27 22.37 22.18 6.27
C ALA A 27 23.87 22.38 6.45
N LYS A 28 24.47 23.18 5.57
CA LYS A 28 25.84 23.65 5.72
C LYS A 28 25.89 25.16 5.50
N GLY A 29 26.84 25.82 6.14
CA GLY A 29 26.94 27.26 6.02
C GLY A 29 28.16 27.85 6.69
N GLY A 30 28.20 29.18 6.76
CA GLY A 30 29.25 29.94 7.45
C GLY A 30 28.76 30.43 8.80
N VAL A 31 29.65 30.40 9.79
CA VAL A 31 29.48 31.09 11.07
C VAL A 31 30.76 31.85 11.37
N ASP A 32 30.69 33.17 11.41
CA ASP A 32 31.83 34.09 11.50
C ASP A 32 32.94 33.70 10.49
N ASN A 33 34.13 33.32 10.98
CA ASN A 33 35.26 32.88 10.15
C ASN A 33 35.32 31.35 9.93
N GLY A 34 34.33 30.61 10.44
CA GLY A 34 34.23 29.15 10.36
C GLY A 34 33.09 28.67 9.47
N TYR A 35 32.95 27.36 9.38
CA TYR A 35 31.79 26.71 8.78
C TYR A 35 30.94 26.00 9.83
N PHE A 36 29.76 25.59 9.40
CA PHE A 36 28.94 24.67 10.16
C PHE A 36 28.31 23.56 9.32
N LEU A 37 28.02 22.45 9.99
CA LEU A 37 27.25 21.31 9.51
C LEU A 37 26.14 21.00 10.51
N ALA A 38 24.90 20.91 10.04
CA ALA A 38 23.74 20.53 10.82
C ALA A 38 22.91 19.48 10.09
N ALA A 39 22.31 18.56 10.83
CA ALA A 39 21.42 17.52 10.30
C ALA A 39 20.12 17.48 11.11
N LYS A 40 19.05 17.01 10.49
CA LYS A 40 17.74 16.90 11.13
C LYS A 40 17.58 15.52 11.75
N VAL A 41 17.36 15.47 13.07
CA VAL A 41 17.08 14.26 13.85
C VAL A 41 15.73 14.47 14.53
N ASP A 42 14.78 13.54 14.36
CA ASP A 42 13.41 13.64 14.89
C ASP A 42 12.69 14.97 14.56
N GLY A 43 12.94 15.49 13.36
CA GLY A 43 12.37 16.76 12.92
C GLY A 43 13.04 18.02 13.51
N GLN A 44 14.04 17.87 14.38
CA GLN A 44 14.80 18.97 14.97
C GLN A 44 16.21 19.08 14.39
N TRP A 45 16.69 20.31 14.24
CA TRP A 45 18.06 20.55 13.76
C TRP A 45 19.07 20.31 14.87
N VAL A 46 20.00 19.39 14.62
CA VAL A 46 21.13 19.07 15.48
C VAL A 46 22.41 19.54 14.80
N PHE A 47 23.29 20.18 15.57
CA PHE A 47 24.61 20.54 15.11
C PHE A 47 25.51 19.31 15.09
N VAL A 48 26.20 19.10 13.97
CA VAL A 48 27.00 17.90 13.75
C VAL A 48 28.47 18.20 13.89
N ASP A 49 28.94 19.28 13.27
CA ASP A 49 30.32 19.72 13.34
C ASP A 49 30.40 21.20 12.94
N GLY A 50 31.47 21.88 13.32
CA GLY A 50 31.69 23.29 12.96
C GLY A 50 32.96 23.88 13.56
N GLY A 51 33.49 24.89 12.89
CA GLY A 51 34.72 25.57 13.30
C GLY A 51 35.60 25.99 12.14
N HIS A 52 36.90 26.15 12.43
CA HIS A 52 37.92 26.58 11.46
C HIS A 52 38.78 25.41 10.93
N ALA A 53 38.63 24.21 11.50
CA ALA A 53 39.40 23.02 11.15
C ALA A 53 38.54 22.05 10.33
N ALA A 54 39.16 21.14 9.55
CA ALA A 54 38.40 20.12 8.83
C ALA A 54 37.54 19.26 9.79
N PRO A 55 36.32 18.87 9.38
CA PRO A 55 35.42 18.15 10.28
C PRO A 55 35.93 16.74 10.58
N ASN A 56 35.48 16.20 11.70
CA ASN A 56 35.67 14.80 12.03
C ASN A 56 34.76 13.95 11.14
N CYS A 57 35.31 13.39 10.07
CA CYS A 57 34.52 12.62 9.11
C CYS A 57 33.82 11.39 9.72
N ASN A 58 34.28 10.85 10.86
CA ASN A 58 33.58 9.77 11.55
C ASN A 58 32.32 10.26 12.27
N GLU A 59 32.28 11.51 12.72
CA GLU A 59 31.11 12.11 13.33
C GLU A 59 30.14 12.58 12.25
N VAL A 60 30.63 13.27 11.22
CA VAL A 60 29.83 13.69 10.05
C VAL A 60 29.17 12.49 9.36
N ALA A 61 29.87 11.35 9.23
CA ALA A 61 29.32 10.15 8.61
C ALA A 61 28.08 9.61 9.34
N ARG A 62 27.96 9.78 10.66
CA ARG A 62 26.79 9.34 11.44
C ARG A 62 25.51 10.07 11.04
N TYR A 63 25.65 11.25 10.45
CA TYR A 63 24.55 12.09 10.00
C TYR A 63 24.38 12.07 8.47
N ARG A 64 25.16 11.25 7.76
CA ARG A 64 25.04 10.95 6.32
C ARG A 64 24.85 12.17 5.42
N PHE A 65 25.75 13.15 5.55
CA PHE A 65 25.74 14.33 4.68
C PHE A 65 26.01 13.93 3.22
N PRO A 66 25.28 14.50 2.23
CA PRO A 66 25.61 14.30 0.82
C PRO A 66 27.10 14.51 0.54
N ALA A 67 27.71 13.66 -0.29
CA ALA A 67 29.12 13.81 -0.65
C ALA A 67 29.42 15.17 -1.29
N SER A 68 28.43 15.78 -1.97
CA SER A 68 28.52 17.16 -2.48
C SER A 68 28.59 18.22 -1.36
N MET A 69 27.97 17.96 -0.21
CA MET A 69 28.01 18.85 0.94
C MET A 69 29.35 18.79 1.68
N VAL A 70 29.93 17.59 1.78
CA VAL A 70 31.20 17.31 2.49
C VAL A 70 32.15 16.48 1.62
N PRO A 71 32.67 17.04 0.51
CA PRO A 71 33.47 16.28 -0.46
C PRO A 71 34.79 15.74 0.10
N TRP A 72 35.25 16.26 1.23
CA TRP A 72 36.42 15.78 1.97
C TRP A 72 36.12 14.61 2.93
N CYS A 73 34.85 14.21 3.08
CA CYS A 73 34.43 13.04 3.85
C CYS A 73 33.85 11.95 2.93
N PRO A 74 34.69 11.07 2.36
CA PRO A 74 34.28 10.10 1.34
C PRO A 74 33.25 9.07 1.81
N ALA A 75 33.08 8.86 3.12
CA ALA A 75 32.08 7.96 3.70
C ALA A 75 30.72 8.62 4.01
N ALA A 76 30.61 9.95 3.90
CA ALA A 76 29.39 10.65 4.32
C ALA A 76 28.22 10.47 3.34
N GLY A 77 28.50 10.16 2.07
CA GLY A 77 27.50 10.10 0.99
C GLY A 77 27.25 8.71 0.40
N SER A 78 27.58 7.62 1.08
CA SER A 78 27.13 6.29 0.62
C SER A 78 25.72 6.03 1.11
N ASP A 79 24.74 5.96 0.19
CA ASP A 79 23.47 5.24 0.35
C ASP A 79 23.70 3.71 0.49
N ALA A 80 24.81 3.32 1.12
CA ALA A 80 24.99 1.94 1.54
C ALA A 80 24.02 1.69 2.69
N PRO A 81 23.41 0.49 2.79
CA PRO A 81 22.72 0.09 3.99
C PRO A 81 23.63 0.32 5.18
N ASP A 82 23.17 1.13 6.14
CA ASP A 82 23.90 1.43 7.37
C ASP A 82 23.79 0.23 8.28
N CYS A 83 24.54 -0.79 7.90
CA CYS A 83 24.63 -2.09 8.53
C CYS A 83 26.11 -2.32 8.79
N PRO A 84 26.64 -1.87 9.94
CA PRO A 84 28.08 -1.88 10.19
C PRO A 84 28.59 -3.32 10.16
N GLY A 85 29.26 -3.73 9.08
CA GLY A 85 29.97 -5.01 8.90
C GLY A 85 29.23 -6.25 9.43
N SER A 86 29.40 -6.55 10.71
CA SER A 86 28.72 -7.61 11.46
C SER A 86 27.28 -7.26 11.89
N GLY A 87 26.64 -6.33 11.20
CA GLY A 87 25.32 -5.83 11.56
C GLY A 87 24.27 -6.92 11.43
N THR A 88 23.31 -6.94 12.34
CA THR A 88 22.17 -7.86 12.28
C THR A 88 20.95 -7.12 11.75
N THR A 89 20.34 -7.68 10.70
CA THR A 89 19.04 -7.23 10.24
C THR A 89 17.99 -8.14 10.85
N VAL A 90 17.17 -7.62 11.77
CA VAL A 90 16.16 -8.40 12.47
C VAL A 90 14.94 -7.52 12.76
N ALA A 91 13.75 -8.06 12.50
CA ALA A 91 12.50 -7.42 12.89
C ALA A 91 11.81 -8.18 14.03
N THR A 92 10.88 -7.51 14.71
CA THR A 92 9.88 -8.17 15.54
C THR A 92 8.50 -7.69 15.13
N PHE A 93 7.54 -8.61 15.10
CA PHE A 93 6.14 -8.28 14.88
C PHE A 93 5.56 -7.68 16.17
N ILE A 94 4.84 -6.57 16.04
CA ILE A 94 4.11 -5.95 17.16
C ILE A 94 2.64 -6.31 17.09
N GLU A 95 1.94 -5.93 16.01
CA GLU A 95 0.50 -6.11 15.88
C GLU A 95 0.02 -6.01 14.44
N ASP A 96 -1.19 -6.55 14.20
CA ASP A 96 -1.98 -6.24 13.03
C ASP A 96 -2.67 -4.89 13.25
N VAL A 97 -2.22 -3.85 12.54
CA VAL A 97 -2.83 -2.51 12.62
C VAL A 97 -4.20 -2.52 11.92
N THR A 98 -4.30 -3.23 10.80
CA THR A 98 -5.57 -3.48 10.11
C THR A 98 -5.75 -4.97 9.85
N TYR A 99 -7.02 -5.40 9.75
CA TYR A 99 -7.42 -6.76 9.41
C TYR A 99 -6.71 -7.84 10.24
N ALA A 100 -7.04 -7.92 11.53
CA ALA A 100 -6.59 -9.03 12.38
C ALA A 100 -6.94 -10.40 11.76
N ASP A 101 -6.20 -11.43 12.12
CA ASP A 101 -6.38 -12.77 11.57
C ASP A 101 -7.84 -13.25 11.64
N GLY A 102 -8.34 -13.78 10.51
CA GLY A 102 -9.71 -14.28 10.37
C GLY A 102 -10.77 -13.19 10.17
N THR A 103 -10.37 -11.93 9.99
CA THR A 103 -11.31 -10.83 9.66
C THR A 103 -12.15 -11.21 8.44
N LYS A 104 -13.47 -10.97 8.54
CA LYS A 104 -14.40 -11.24 7.44
C LYS A 104 -14.30 -10.15 6.40
N VAL A 105 -14.00 -10.52 5.16
CA VAL A 105 -13.89 -9.59 4.03
C VAL A 105 -14.89 -10.02 2.95
N PRO A 106 -15.66 -9.10 2.36
CA PRO A 106 -16.55 -9.43 1.26
C PRO A 106 -15.77 -9.90 0.02
N ALA A 107 -16.37 -10.79 -0.77
CA ALA A 107 -15.76 -11.33 -2.00
C ALA A 107 -15.48 -10.20 -3.02
N GLY A 108 -14.28 -10.18 -3.60
CA GLY A 108 -13.85 -9.15 -4.57
C GLY A 108 -13.53 -7.79 -3.97
N GLU A 109 -13.64 -7.61 -2.65
CA GLU A 109 -13.39 -6.33 -1.99
C GLU A 109 -11.89 -5.97 -2.00
N ASN A 110 -11.59 -4.71 -2.32
CA ASN A 110 -10.25 -4.15 -2.16
C ASN A 110 -10.01 -3.80 -0.68
N PHE A 111 -8.87 -4.20 -0.14
CA PHE A 111 -8.51 -3.89 1.24
C PHE A 111 -7.02 -3.66 1.42
N THR A 112 -6.66 -2.83 2.41
CA THR A 112 -5.26 -2.56 2.75
C THR A 112 -4.90 -3.23 4.07
N LYS A 113 -4.01 -4.21 4.01
CA LYS A 113 -3.44 -4.87 5.18
C LYS A 113 -2.25 -4.05 5.69
N THR A 114 -2.23 -3.76 6.98
CA THR A 114 -1.13 -3.04 7.64
C THR A 114 -0.67 -3.81 8.87
N TRP A 115 0.64 -4.07 8.94
CA TRP A 115 1.30 -4.63 10.12
C TRP A 115 2.20 -3.59 10.75
N ARG A 116 2.30 -3.58 12.08
CA ARG A 116 3.33 -2.83 12.80
C ARG A 116 4.48 -3.75 13.14
N ILE A 117 5.68 -3.38 12.73
CA ILE A 117 6.92 -4.07 13.05
C ILE A 117 7.90 -3.12 13.74
N LYS A 118 8.90 -3.68 14.40
CA LYS A 118 10.00 -2.90 15.00
C LYS A 118 11.34 -3.42 14.54
N ASN A 119 12.24 -2.50 14.21
CA ASN A 119 13.63 -2.81 13.97
C ASN A 119 14.30 -3.14 15.30
N VAL A 120 14.67 -4.41 15.49
CA VAL A 120 15.37 -4.89 16.70
C VAL A 120 16.78 -5.38 16.37
N GLY A 121 17.22 -5.17 15.14
CA GLY A 121 18.59 -5.40 14.70
C GLY A 121 19.50 -4.23 15.05
N THR A 122 20.67 -4.22 14.42
CA THR A 122 21.65 -3.14 14.54
C THR A 122 21.78 -2.32 13.25
N CYS A 123 21.07 -2.70 12.19
CA CYS A 123 21.15 -2.05 10.88
C CYS A 123 19.95 -1.12 10.69
N THR A 124 20.20 0.11 10.24
CA THR A 124 19.13 1.05 9.90
C THR A 124 18.54 0.66 8.55
N TRP A 125 17.22 0.45 8.49
CA TRP A 125 16.54 0.15 7.24
C TRP A 125 16.34 1.41 6.41
N ASN A 126 16.36 1.25 5.08
CA ASN A 126 16.15 2.32 4.11
C ASN A 126 15.28 1.78 2.94
N SER A 127 15.18 2.55 1.86
CA SER A 127 14.38 2.20 0.68
C SER A 127 14.83 0.98 -0.11
N ASP A 128 16.01 0.43 0.20
CA ASP A 128 16.56 -0.74 -0.48
C ASP A 128 16.11 -2.05 0.18
N TYR A 129 15.52 -1.97 1.39
CA TYR A 129 14.87 -3.12 2.02
C TYR A 129 13.52 -3.38 1.36
N GLN A 130 13.15 -4.66 1.26
CA GLN A 130 11.97 -5.07 0.51
C GLN A 130 11.03 -5.95 1.35
N LEU A 131 9.73 -5.81 1.11
CA LEU A 131 8.72 -6.80 1.45
C LEU A 131 8.46 -7.64 0.19
N VAL A 132 8.48 -8.96 0.32
CA VAL A 132 8.35 -9.90 -0.81
C VAL A 132 7.30 -10.94 -0.50
N PHE A 133 6.41 -11.20 -1.46
CA PHE A 133 5.46 -12.29 -1.35
C PHE A 133 6.20 -13.63 -1.41
N ASP A 134 5.94 -14.51 -0.45
CA ASP A 134 6.64 -15.79 -0.31
C ASP A 134 5.78 -16.97 -0.76
N SER A 135 4.57 -17.10 -0.20
CA SER A 135 3.72 -18.27 -0.41
C SER A 135 2.25 -18.04 -0.03
N GLY A 136 1.38 -18.96 -0.45
CA GLY A 136 -0.06 -18.90 -0.18
C GLY A 136 -0.81 -18.13 -1.27
N TYR A 137 -1.79 -17.32 -0.87
CA TYR A 137 -2.59 -16.50 -1.78
C TYR A 137 -2.09 -15.07 -1.78
N SER A 138 -1.62 -14.58 -2.93
CA SER A 138 -1.15 -13.20 -3.07
C SER A 138 -2.29 -12.19 -2.96
N MET A 139 -3.54 -12.59 -3.23
CA MET A 139 -4.72 -11.72 -3.18
C MET A 139 -4.51 -10.45 -4.02
N SER A 140 -3.99 -10.64 -5.25
CA SER A 140 -3.60 -9.57 -6.18
C SER A 140 -2.51 -8.61 -5.66
N GLY A 141 -1.90 -8.91 -4.52
CA GLY A 141 -0.79 -8.15 -3.97
C GLY A 141 0.47 -8.22 -4.86
N PRO A 142 1.36 -7.24 -4.73
CA PRO A 142 2.59 -7.17 -5.52
C PRO A 142 3.52 -8.36 -5.20
N SER A 143 4.32 -8.80 -6.17
CA SER A 143 5.34 -9.82 -5.91
C SER A 143 6.42 -9.33 -4.95
N HIS A 144 6.69 -8.02 -4.96
CA HIS A 144 7.58 -7.32 -4.04
C HIS A 144 7.28 -5.81 -4.02
N GLN A 145 7.65 -5.15 -2.93
CA GLN A 145 7.65 -3.69 -2.82
C GLN A 145 8.76 -3.22 -1.87
N ARG A 146 9.06 -1.92 -1.89
CA ARG A 146 9.94 -1.31 -0.88
C ARG A 146 9.32 -1.46 0.50
N LEU A 147 10.15 -1.73 1.50
CA LEU A 147 9.69 -1.87 2.88
C LEU A 147 9.31 -0.50 3.48
N THR A 148 10.07 0.54 3.15
CA THR A 148 9.93 1.90 3.68
C THR A 148 10.47 2.92 2.66
N ASP A 149 9.94 4.14 2.64
CA ASP A 149 10.53 5.28 1.91
C ASP A 149 11.38 6.18 2.83
N SER A 150 11.42 5.88 4.12
CA SER A 150 12.18 6.58 5.16
C SER A 150 13.21 5.68 5.82
N HIS A 151 14.13 6.29 6.57
CA HIS A 151 15.11 5.55 7.36
C HIS A 151 14.50 5.08 8.68
N ILE A 152 14.69 3.81 9.03
CA ILE A 152 14.16 3.20 10.26
C ILE A 152 15.33 2.67 11.09
N ALA A 153 15.73 3.44 12.10
CA ALA A 153 16.85 3.14 12.98
C ALA A 153 16.55 1.95 13.90
N PRO A 154 17.58 1.29 14.44
CA PRO A 154 17.43 0.32 15.52
C PRO A 154 16.57 0.86 16.67
N GLY A 155 15.53 0.12 17.04
CA GLY A 155 14.58 0.52 18.08
C GLY A 155 13.35 1.26 17.58
N GLU A 156 13.28 1.66 16.31
CA GLU A 156 12.12 2.33 15.72
C GLU A 156 11.07 1.34 15.20
N THR A 157 9.81 1.82 15.14
CA THR A 157 8.67 1.07 14.60
C THR A 157 8.29 1.54 13.20
N LEU A 158 7.79 0.62 12.39
CA LEU A 158 7.32 0.87 11.03
C LEU A 158 5.97 0.18 10.80
N ASP A 159 5.03 0.92 10.21
CA ASP A 159 3.76 0.37 9.72
C ASP A 159 3.91 0.02 8.24
N VAL A 160 3.87 -1.27 7.91
CA VAL A 160 4.05 -1.80 6.56
C VAL A 160 2.69 -2.13 5.98
N SER A 161 2.33 -1.55 4.83
CA SER A 161 1.03 -1.73 4.21
C SER A 161 1.11 -2.42 2.84
N VAL A 162 0.13 -3.27 2.54
CA VAL A 162 -0.05 -3.91 1.22
C VAL A 162 -1.51 -3.77 0.79
N GLU A 163 -1.74 -3.31 -0.44
CA GLU A 163 -3.05 -3.31 -1.09
C GLU A 163 -3.36 -4.68 -1.69
N LEU A 164 -4.54 -5.21 -1.37
CA LEU A 164 -4.98 -6.57 -1.68
C LEU A 164 -6.42 -6.59 -2.16
N ILE A 165 -6.82 -7.67 -2.83
CA ILE A 165 -8.17 -7.96 -3.29
C ILE A 165 -8.61 -9.32 -2.76
N ALA A 166 -9.71 -9.35 -2.02
CA ALA A 166 -10.27 -10.58 -1.50
C ALA A 166 -10.72 -11.49 -2.66
N PRO A 167 -10.36 -12.79 -2.65
CA PRO A 167 -10.83 -13.72 -3.67
C PRO A 167 -12.35 -13.75 -3.81
N ASP A 168 -12.85 -14.09 -5.00
CA ASP A 168 -14.31 -14.10 -5.27
C ASP A 168 -15.04 -15.29 -4.61
N THR A 169 -14.29 -16.32 -4.19
CA THR A 169 -14.85 -17.52 -3.58
C THR A 169 -14.77 -17.42 -2.05
N PRO A 170 -15.86 -17.71 -1.32
CA PRO A 170 -15.82 -17.78 0.14
C PRO A 170 -14.86 -18.85 0.63
N GLY A 171 -14.11 -18.51 1.67
CA GLY A 171 -13.07 -19.39 2.18
C GLY A 171 -12.17 -18.67 3.18
N THR A 172 -11.19 -19.39 3.70
CA THR A 172 -10.11 -18.77 4.48
C THR A 172 -8.89 -18.69 3.60
N TYR A 173 -8.31 -17.51 3.48
CA TYR A 173 -7.20 -17.22 2.59
C TYR A 173 -6.07 -16.63 3.41
N ARG A 174 -4.88 -17.18 3.21
CA ARG A 174 -3.66 -16.73 3.86
C ARG A 174 -2.57 -16.41 2.83
N GLY A 175 -1.97 -15.23 2.94
CA GLY A 175 -0.81 -14.81 2.17
C GLY A 175 0.38 -14.59 3.11
N ASN A 176 1.52 -15.22 2.82
CA ASN A 176 2.74 -15.11 3.61
C ASN A 176 3.77 -14.23 2.90
N TRP A 177 4.44 -13.39 3.67
CA TRP A 177 5.40 -12.40 3.20
C TRP A 177 6.70 -12.48 4.00
N LYS A 178 7.79 -12.11 3.36
CA LYS A 178 9.14 -12.08 3.94
C LYS A 178 9.79 -10.74 3.68
N PHE A 179 10.73 -10.38 4.54
CA PHE A 179 11.55 -9.20 4.34
C PHE A 179 12.90 -9.56 3.74
N LYS A 180 13.39 -8.74 2.81
CA LYS A 180 14.74 -8.87 2.24
C LYS A 180 15.58 -7.65 2.53
N ASP A 181 16.86 -7.90 2.81
CA ASP A 181 17.88 -6.87 2.86
C ASP A 181 18.32 -6.45 1.44
N PRO A 182 19.12 -5.38 1.31
CA PRO A 182 19.59 -4.89 0.00
C PRO A 182 20.51 -5.86 -0.75
N TYR A 183 21.03 -6.89 -0.07
CA TYR A 183 21.84 -7.94 -0.68
C TYR A 183 20.98 -9.12 -1.16
N GLY A 184 19.66 -9.04 -0.99
CA GLY A 184 18.69 -10.06 -1.37
C GLY A 184 18.53 -11.19 -0.36
N ASN A 185 19.18 -11.12 0.80
CA ASN A 185 19.01 -12.11 1.87
C ASN A 185 17.68 -11.88 2.57
N THR A 186 17.00 -12.96 2.92
CA THR A 186 15.83 -12.87 3.80
C THR A 186 16.29 -12.66 5.22
N PHE A 187 15.66 -11.73 5.95
CA PHE A 187 15.88 -11.60 7.38
C PHE A 187 14.65 -11.98 8.18
N GLU A 188 14.89 -12.48 9.40
CA GLU A 188 13.88 -13.11 10.23
C GLU A 188 13.09 -12.11 11.06
N LEU A 189 11.83 -12.44 11.32
CA LEU A 189 11.13 -11.90 12.47
C LEU A 189 11.38 -12.79 13.69
N THR A 190 11.68 -12.18 14.83
CA THR A 190 11.77 -12.89 16.12
C THR A 190 10.44 -13.51 16.56
N THR A 191 9.31 -12.96 16.09
CA THR A 191 7.94 -13.43 16.31
C THR A 191 7.15 -13.23 15.02
N GLY A 192 6.29 -14.20 14.66
CA GLY A 192 5.47 -14.10 13.45
C GLY A 192 6.27 -14.14 12.14
N ASN A 193 7.16 -15.13 11.98
CA ASN A 193 7.92 -15.38 10.74
C ASN A 193 7.35 -16.62 9.99
N PRO A 194 6.95 -16.52 8.72
CA PRO A 194 6.81 -15.30 7.91
C PRO A 194 5.76 -14.37 8.51
N ILE A 195 5.71 -13.11 8.09
CA ILE A 195 4.57 -12.25 8.42
C ILE A 195 3.41 -12.58 7.48
N TRP A 196 2.16 -12.60 7.94
CA TRP A 196 1.04 -13.06 7.11
C TRP A 196 -0.19 -12.18 7.23
N VAL A 197 -1.05 -12.29 6.21
CA VAL A 197 -2.44 -11.83 6.23
C VAL A 197 -3.33 -13.06 6.15
N GLU A 198 -4.29 -13.17 7.05
CA GLU A 198 -5.33 -14.21 7.00
C GLU A 198 -6.71 -13.58 7.06
N ILE A 199 -7.51 -13.77 6.01
CA ILE A 199 -8.89 -13.28 5.92
C ILE A 199 -9.86 -14.43 5.73
N LYS A 200 -11.10 -14.22 6.19
CA LYS A 200 -12.24 -15.07 5.88
C LYS A 200 -13.12 -14.39 4.85
N VAL A 201 -13.00 -14.79 3.59
CA VAL A 201 -13.88 -14.30 2.54
C VAL A 201 -15.30 -14.79 2.80
N VAL A 202 -16.24 -13.85 2.84
CA VAL A 202 -17.67 -14.11 2.92
C VAL A 202 -18.36 -13.64 1.66
N GLN A 203 -19.44 -14.31 1.26
CA GLN A 203 -20.25 -13.87 0.13
C GLN A 203 -20.73 -12.44 0.35
N ASN A 204 -20.70 -11.63 -0.72
CA ASN A 204 -21.39 -10.36 -0.73
C ASN A 204 -22.88 -10.63 -0.56
N LYS A 205 -23.55 -9.91 0.34
CA LYS A 205 -25.01 -10.02 0.49
C LYS A 205 -25.77 -9.61 -0.78
N SER A 206 -25.12 -8.89 -1.71
CA SER A 206 -25.68 -8.57 -3.03
C SER A 206 -25.65 -9.75 -4.01
N ASP A 207 -24.77 -10.74 -3.82
CA ASP A 207 -24.59 -11.89 -4.72
C ASP A 207 -25.27 -13.16 -4.19
N GLN A 208 -25.81 -13.10 -2.96
CA GLN A 208 -26.65 -14.14 -2.35
C GLN A 208 -28.05 -14.27 -2.98
N ALA A 209 -28.37 -13.52 -4.04
CA ALA A 209 -29.66 -13.62 -4.72
C ALA A 209 -29.69 -14.62 -5.90
N GLU A 210 -28.57 -15.26 -6.27
CA GLU A 210 -28.53 -16.10 -7.49
C GLU A 210 -28.37 -17.61 -7.30
N ASN A 211 -28.14 -18.12 -6.08
CA ASN A 211 -27.99 -19.59 -5.90
C ASN A 211 -28.54 -20.19 -4.60
N SER A 212 -29.72 -19.76 -4.14
CA SER A 212 -30.55 -20.60 -3.26
C SER A 212 -31.98 -20.66 -3.79
N SER A 213 -32.40 -21.83 -4.24
CA SER A 213 -33.79 -22.17 -4.48
C SER A 213 -34.58 -22.10 -3.17
N SER A 214 -35.16 -20.93 -2.87
CA SER A 214 -36.33 -20.82 -2.00
C SER A 214 -37.08 -19.52 -2.30
N ASN A 215 -38.12 -19.63 -3.12
CA ASN A 215 -39.28 -18.73 -3.22
C ASN A 215 -38.98 -17.23 -2.96
N SER A 216 -38.37 -16.58 -3.95
CA SER A 216 -38.18 -15.13 -3.94
C SER A 216 -39.48 -14.45 -4.41
N ASP A 217 -39.99 -13.51 -3.63
CA ASP A 217 -41.12 -12.63 -4.00
C ASP A 217 -40.65 -11.39 -4.80
N TYR A 218 -39.37 -11.34 -5.21
CA TYR A 218 -38.80 -10.20 -5.94
C TYR A 218 -38.60 -10.52 -7.43
N PRO A 219 -38.89 -9.58 -8.34
CA PRO A 219 -38.66 -9.76 -9.76
C PRO A 219 -37.19 -10.05 -10.07
N THR A 220 -36.93 -11.07 -10.90
CA THR A 220 -35.58 -11.47 -11.32
C THR A 220 -35.50 -11.62 -12.82
N ILE A 221 -34.35 -11.29 -13.42
CA ILE A 221 -34.05 -11.52 -14.84
C ILE A 221 -32.77 -12.34 -14.92
N ARG A 222 -32.73 -13.34 -15.81
CA ARG A 222 -31.55 -14.16 -16.11
C ARG A 222 -31.31 -14.17 -17.61
N ILE A 223 -30.06 -14.11 -18.03
CA ILE A 223 -29.68 -14.38 -19.41
C ILE A 223 -29.51 -15.89 -19.54
N THR A 224 -30.29 -16.53 -20.40
CA THR A 224 -30.28 -17.99 -20.59
C THR A 224 -29.50 -18.43 -21.82
N ASP A 225 -29.37 -17.56 -22.82
CA ASP A 225 -28.56 -17.82 -24.01
C ASP A 225 -28.02 -16.51 -24.61
N VAL A 226 -26.84 -16.59 -25.22
CA VAL A 226 -26.20 -15.47 -25.91
C VAL A 226 -25.66 -15.95 -27.25
N ASN A 227 -26.23 -15.43 -28.33
CA ASN A 227 -25.71 -15.61 -29.66
C ASN A 227 -24.86 -14.39 -30.03
N GLN A 228 -23.54 -14.59 -30.01
CA GLN A 228 -22.56 -13.53 -30.23
C GLN A 228 -22.92 -12.66 -31.44
N ASP A 229 -22.86 -11.34 -31.23
CA ASP A 229 -23.14 -10.27 -32.20
C ASP A 229 -24.55 -10.29 -32.81
N ARG A 230 -25.45 -11.14 -32.31
CA ARG A 230 -26.80 -11.32 -32.86
C ARG A 230 -27.88 -11.01 -31.85
N ASN A 231 -28.01 -11.80 -30.79
CA ASN A 231 -29.11 -11.67 -29.83
C ASN A 231 -28.79 -12.29 -28.46
N VAL A 232 -29.60 -11.92 -27.47
CA VAL A 232 -29.62 -12.50 -26.13
C VAL A 232 -31.02 -13.04 -25.84
N THR A 233 -31.09 -14.19 -25.19
CA THR A 233 -32.34 -14.72 -24.63
C THR A 233 -32.35 -14.44 -23.14
N ILE A 234 -33.43 -13.81 -22.66
CA ILE A 234 -33.63 -13.57 -21.24
C ILE A 234 -34.85 -14.34 -20.75
N THR A 235 -34.79 -14.78 -19.50
CA THR A 235 -35.97 -15.21 -18.74
C THR A 235 -36.17 -14.28 -17.56
N GLY A 236 -37.42 -14.07 -17.17
CA GLY A 236 -37.78 -13.30 -15.98
C GLY A 236 -38.83 -14.03 -15.16
N ALA A 237 -38.80 -13.81 -13.85
CA ALA A 237 -39.74 -14.42 -12.90
C ALA A 237 -40.13 -13.42 -11.81
N ASN A 238 -41.27 -13.67 -11.15
CA ASN A 238 -41.81 -12.89 -10.02
C ASN A 238 -42.08 -11.42 -10.34
N PHE A 239 -42.38 -11.09 -11.60
CA PHE A 239 -42.88 -9.77 -11.97
C PHE A 239 -44.38 -9.66 -11.70
N PRO A 240 -44.93 -8.43 -11.58
CA PRO A 240 -46.37 -8.24 -11.64
C PRO A 240 -46.94 -8.92 -12.92
N PRO A 241 -48.00 -9.73 -12.83
CA PRO A 241 -48.60 -10.39 -13.98
C PRO A 241 -49.12 -9.39 -15.03
N ASN A 242 -49.04 -9.74 -16.32
CA ASN A 242 -49.50 -8.93 -17.45
C ASN A 242 -48.89 -7.51 -17.48
N ASN A 243 -47.64 -7.39 -17.05
CA ASN A 243 -46.93 -6.11 -17.01
C ASN A 243 -45.92 -6.02 -18.15
N THR A 244 -45.84 -4.85 -18.79
CA THR A 244 -44.88 -4.61 -19.88
C THR A 244 -43.58 -4.08 -19.32
N LEU A 245 -42.48 -4.75 -19.68
CA LEU A 245 -41.13 -4.39 -19.30
C LEU A 245 -40.37 -3.93 -20.53
N ASN A 246 -39.69 -2.79 -20.42
CA ASN A 246 -38.79 -2.30 -21.45
C ASN A 246 -37.38 -2.84 -21.18
N VAL A 247 -36.75 -3.40 -22.20
CA VAL A 247 -35.40 -3.95 -22.12
C VAL A 247 -34.43 -3.00 -22.78
N PHE A 248 -33.42 -2.57 -22.02
CA PHE A 248 -32.36 -1.68 -22.47
C PHE A 248 -31.03 -2.43 -22.44
N LEU A 249 -30.23 -2.31 -23.50
CA LEU A 249 -28.87 -2.85 -23.55
C LEU A 249 -27.85 -1.72 -23.63
N ASN A 250 -26.67 -1.94 -23.05
CA ASN A 250 -25.52 -1.02 -23.11
C ASN A 250 -24.21 -1.81 -22.93
N TYR A 251 -23.05 -1.15 -23.00
CA TYR A 251 -21.73 -1.76 -22.81
C TYR A 251 -21.62 -2.47 -21.46
N ASN A 252 -20.83 -3.55 -21.42
CA ASN A 252 -20.55 -4.26 -20.18
C ASN A 252 -19.99 -3.31 -19.11
N GLY A 253 -20.44 -3.45 -17.85
CA GLY A 253 -20.06 -2.58 -16.73
C GLY A 253 -20.95 -1.34 -16.51
N THR A 254 -21.85 -1.00 -17.43
CA THR A 254 -22.77 0.16 -17.29
C THR A 254 -24.00 -0.11 -16.43
N LYS A 255 -24.24 -1.37 -16.04
CA LYS A 255 -25.46 -1.83 -15.34
C LYS A 255 -26.77 -1.46 -16.07
N GLY A 256 -26.71 -1.25 -17.39
CA GLY A 256 -27.87 -0.86 -18.20
C GLY A 256 -28.31 0.60 -18.07
N ILE A 257 -27.56 1.44 -17.34
CA ILE A 257 -27.82 2.88 -17.24
C ILE A 257 -27.59 3.52 -18.62
N ASP A 258 -28.51 4.39 -19.03
CA ASP A 258 -28.52 5.06 -20.35
C ASP A 258 -28.43 4.11 -21.56
N GLY A 259 -28.92 2.87 -21.41
CA GLY A 259 -28.96 1.90 -22.50
C GLY A 259 -29.97 2.26 -23.60
N ILE A 260 -29.81 1.64 -24.78
CA ILE A 260 -30.76 1.77 -25.88
C ILE A 260 -31.88 0.75 -25.69
N LEU A 261 -33.13 1.19 -25.87
CA LEU A 261 -34.30 0.33 -25.88
C LEU A 261 -34.19 -0.67 -27.03
N VAL A 262 -34.12 -1.96 -26.72
CA VAL A 262 -34.02 -3.04 -27.71
C VAL A 262 -35.34 -3.77 -27.94
N GLY A 263 -36.31 -3.59 -27.05
CA GLY A 263 -37.66 -4.10 -27.19
C GLY A 263 -38.42 -4.06 -25.86
N SER A 264 -39.62 -4.63 -25.87
CA SER A 264 -40.46 -4.76 -24.68
C SER A 264 -41.13 -6.13 -24.67
N SER A 265 -41.18 -6.79 -23.50
CA SER A 265 -41.97 -8.02 -23.29
C SER A 265 -43.06 -7.79 -22.28
N MET A 266 -44.15 -8.55 -22.40
CA MET A 266 -45.17 -8.65 -21.37
C MET A 266 -44.94 -9.91 -20.54
N THR A 267 -45.09 -9.80 -19.22
CA THR A 267 -45.10 -10.96 -18.32
C THR A 267 -46.42 -11.71 -18.44
N ASP A 268 -46.38 -13.03 -18.32
CA ASP A 268 -47.58 -13.85 -18.35
C ASP A 268 -48.40 -13.74 -17.04
N ALA A 269 -49.46 -14.55 -16.94
CA ALA A 269 -50.33 -14.58 -15.77
C ALA A 269 -49.63 -15.04 -14.48
N SER A 270 -48.51 -15.74 -14.60
CA SER A 270 -47.63 -16.15 -13.48
C SER A 270 -46.58 -15.11 -13.14
N GLY A 271 -46.46 -14.02 -13.90
CA GLY A 271 -45.40 -13.03 -13.71
C GLY A 271 -44.06 -13.48 -14.28
N GLU A 272 -44.05 -14.44 -15.21
CA GLU A 272 -42.87 -14.93 -15.90
C GLU A 272 -42.77 -14.36 -17.31
N LEU A 273 -41.56 -14.33 -17.86
CA LEU A 273 -41.33 -13.99 -19.27
C LEU A 273 -40.14 -14.77 -19.83
N THR A 274 -40.14 -15.01 -21.13
CA THR A 274 -38.97 -15.46 -21.89
C THR A 274 -39.01 -14.79 -23.25
N ASP A 275 -37.95 -14.07 -23.63
CA ASP A 275 -37.92 -13.36 -24.91
C ASP A 275 -36.48 -13.18 -25.43
N ILE A 276 -36.38 -12.89 -26.73
CA ILE A 276 -35.12 -12.78 -27.47
C ILE A 276 -34.96 -11.36 -27.99
N TYR A 277 -33.84 -10.73 -27.63
CA TYR A 277 -33.53 -9.35 -28.00
C TYR A 277 -32.29 -9.27 -28.87
N ALA A 278 -32.40 -8.57 -30.00
CA ALA A 278 -31.27 -8.34 -30.88
C ALA A 278 -30.23 -7.44 -30.20
N ILE A 279 -28.94 -7.80 -30.31
CA ILE A 279 -27.84 -6.97 -29.82
C ILE A 279 -27.69 -5.79 -30.80
N PRO A 280 -27.80 -4.54 -30.32
CA PRO A 280 -27.57 -3.35 -31.14
C PRO A 280 -26.19 -3.34 -31.78
N THR A 281 -26.06 -2.78 -32.98
CA THR A 281 -24.81 -2.77 -33.73
C THR A 281 -23.65 -2.06 -33.02
N TYR A 282 -23.92 -1.11 -32.14
CA TYR A 282 -22.88 -0.40 -31.36
C TYR A 282 -22.30 -1.24 -30.21
N LEU A 283 -22.93 -2.36 -29.86
CA LEU A 283 -22.52 -3.31 -28.82
C LEU A 283 -21.91 -4.61 -29.39
N ARG A 284 -21.75 -4.69 -30.71
CA ARG A 284 -21.11 -5.81 -31.42
C ARG A 284 -19.63 -5.50 -31.62
#